data_AF-A0A9D9VA60-F1
#
_entry.id   AF-A0A9D9VA60-F1
#
_cell.length_a   1.000
_cell.length_b   1.000
_cell.length_c   1.000
_cell.angle_alpha   90.00
_cell.angle_beta   90.00
_cell.angle_gamma   90.00
#
_symmetry.space_group_name_H-M   'P 1'
#
loop_
_entity.id
_entity.type
_entity.pdbx_description
1 polymer ?
#
loop_
_entity_poly.entity_id
_entity_poly.type
_entity_poly.pdbx_seq_one_letter_code
_entity_poly.pdbx_strand_id
1 'polypeptide(L)'
;MFGALAEFERNLIRERTKAGLESARSRGRLGGRPKQLDINKRQLVVKLYKSKEHTVQEICRMMGVSKPTLYKYLQEIGTNA
;
A
#
# COMPACT_ATOMS: atom_id res chain seq x y z
N MET A 1 -0.19 31.81 28.48
CA MET A 1 -1.05 32.47 27.46
C MET A 1 -0.74 32.03 26.02
N PHE A 2 0.52 31.75 25.63
CA PHE A 2 0.85 31.36 24.25
C PHE A 2 0.46 29.93 23.84
N GLY A 3 0.21 29.03 24.78
CA GLY A 3 -0.16 27.63 24.48
C GLY A 3 -1.49 27.50 23.73
N ALA A 4 -2.54 28.20 24.18
CA ALA A 4 -3.85 28.16 23.54
C ALA A 4 -3.81 28.71 22.09
N LEU A 5 -2.98 29.73 21.85
CA LEU A 5 -2.81 30.32 20.53
C LEU A 5 -2.03 29.39 19.59
N ALA A 6 -0.98 28.74 20.09
CA ALA A 6 -0.23 27.72 19.34
C ALA A 6 -1.10 26.49 18.98
N GLU A 7 -2.00 26.07 19.87
CA GLU A 7 -2.95 24.99 19.60
C GLU A 7 -3.98 25.39 18.54
N PHE A 8 -4.48 26.61 18.59
CA PHE A 8 -5.39 27.16 17.57
C PHE A 8 -4.75 27.17 16.18
N GLU A 9 -3.53 27.68 16.05
CA GLU A 9 -2.80 27.70 14.78
C GLU A 9 -2.53 26.28 14.25
N ARG A 10 -2.14 25.35 15.13
CA ARG A 10 -1.93 23.95 14.76
C ARG A 10 -3.20 23.30 14.22
N ASN A 11 -4.35 23.59 14.83
CA ASN A 11 -5.64 23.08 14.37
C ASN A 11 -6.01 23.66 13.01
N LEU A 12 -5.81 24.96 12.80
CA LEU A 12 -6.04 25.61 11.51
C LEU A 12 -5.20 24.99 10.38
N ILE A 13 -3.92 24.70 10.63
CA ILE A 13 -3.02 24.05 9.66
C ILE A 13 -3.51 22.62 9.35
N ARG A 14 -3.94 21.87 10.37
CA ARG A 14 -4.46 20.51 10.20
C ARG A 14 -5.73 20.50 9.35
N GLU A 15 -6.66 21.41 9.59
CA GLU A 15 -7.89 21.54 8.80
C GLU A 15 -7.59 21.82 7.34
N ARG A 16 -6.72 22.80 7.06
CA ARG A 16 -6.29 23.11 5.70
C ARG A 16 -5.61 21.92 5.01
N THR A 17 -4.78 21.18 5.74
CA THR A 17 -4.12 19.98 5.21
C THR A 17 -5.15 18.89 4.85
N LYS A 18 -6.14 18.66 5.71
CA LYS A 18 -7.22 17.69 5.45
C LYS A 18 -8.04 18.08 4.22
N ALA A 19 -8.44 19.34 4.10
CA ALA A 19 -9.16 19.84 2.93
C ALA A 19 -8.35 19.65 1.63
N GLY A 20 -7.03 19.89 1.68
CA GLY A 20 -6.14 19.63 0.55
C GLY A 20 -6.04 18.14 0.18
N LEU A 21 -5.95 17.25 1.17
CA LEU A 21 -5.92 15.80 0.96
C LEU A 21 -7.24 15.28 0.38
N GLU A 22 -8.38 15.76 0.87
CA GLU A 22 -9.70 15.40 0.33
C GLU A 22 -9.86 15.85 -1.12
N SER A 23 -9.46 17.08 -1.43
CA SER A 23 -9.42 17.59 -2.80
C SER A 23 -8.49 16.77 -3.71
N ALA A 24 -7.34 16.32 -3.22
CA ALA A 24 -6.45 15.44 -3.98
C ALA A 24 -7.06 14.04 -4.22
N ARG A 25 -7.74 13.49 -3.21
CA ARG A 25 -8.45 12.20 -3.29
C ARG A 25 -9.61 12.25 -4.26
N SER A 26 -10.40 13.34 -4.30
CA SER A 26 -11.49 13.49 -5.27
C SER A 26 -11.00 13.54 -6.72
N ARG A 27 -9.76 14.02 -6.94
CA ARG A 27 -9.05 13.92 -8.24
C ARG A 27 -8.42 12.55 -8.52
N GLY A 28 -8.67 11.54 -7.67
CA GLY A 28 -8.16 10.18 -7.83
C GLY A 28 -6.76 9.91 -7.25
N ARG A 29 -6.15 10.87 -6.53
CA ARG A 29 -4.87 10.59 -5.84
C ARG A 29 -5.14 9.83 -4.54
N LEU A 30 -4.77 8.54 -4.52
CA LEU A 30 -4.90 7.69 -3.33
C LEU A 30 -3.90 8.06 -2.20
N GLY A 31 -2.70 8.53 -2.56
CA GLY A 31 -1.61 8.79 -1.61
C GLY A 31 -0.95 7.50 -1.09
N GLY A 32 -0.17 7.61 -0.02
CA GLY A 32 0.51 6.48 0.61
C GLY A 32 1.72 5.94 -0.15
N ARG A 33 2.35 4.88 0.38
CA ARG A 33 3.49 4.21 -0.25
C ARG A 33 3.02 3.39 -1.46
N PRO A 34 3.60 3.56 -2.65
CA PRO A 34 3.23 2.76 -3.81
C PRO A 34 3.53 1.27 -3.56
N LYS A 35 2.69 0.40 -4.13
CA LYS A 35 2.94 -1.05 -4.11
C LYS A 35 4.18 -1.35 -4.94
N GLN A 36 4.97 -2.32 -4.50
CA GLN A 36 6.23 -2.68 -5.15
C GLN A 36 6.02 -3.36 -6.52
N LEU A 37 4.90 -4.07 -6.69
CA LEU A 37 4.53 -4.73 -7.94
C LEU A 37 3.26 -4.14 -8.53
N ASP A 38 3.24 -4.02 -9.85
CA ASP A 38 2.06 -3.71 -10.64
C ASP A 38 0.98 -4.81 -10.50
N ILE A 39 -0.28 -4.47 -10.81
CA ILE A 39 -1.43 -5.38 -10.76
C ILE A 39 -1.15 -6.67 -11.53
N ASN A 40 -0.61 -6.56 -12.76
CA ASN A 40 -0.32 -7.72 -13.61
C ASN A 40 0.73 -8.65 -12.97
N LYS A 41 1.79 -8.06 -12.40
CA LYS A 41 2.84 -8.81 -11.70
C LYS A 41 2.31 -9.47 -10.42
N ARG A 42 1.39 -8.83 -9.70
CA ARG A 42 0.72 -9.44 -8.53
C ARG A 42 -0.14 -10.63 -8.92
N GLN A 43 -0.86 -10.57 -10.04
CA GLN A 43 -1.59 -11.73 -10.55
C GLN A 43 -0.67 -12.87 -10.96
N LEU A 44 0.47 -12.56 -11.61
CA LEU A 44 1.47 -13.56 -11.97
C LEU A 44 2.03 -14.27 -10.74
N VAL A 45 2.35 -13.52 -9.67
CA VAL A 45 2.80 -14.07 -8.39
C VAL A 45 1.81 -15.12 -7.84
N VAL A 46 0.51 -14.80 -7.85
CA VAL A 46 -0.52 -15.72 -7.36
C VAL A 46 -0.63 -16.95 -8.25
N LYS A 47 -0.51 -16.80 -9.59
CA LYS A 47 -0.50 -17.93 -10.52
C LYS A 47 0.69 -18.86 -10.26
N LEU A 48 1.90 -18.32 -10.09
CA LEU A 48 3.11 -19.08 -9.78
C LEU A 48 3.01 -19.81 -8.43
N TYR A 49 2.40 -19.17 -7.43
CA TYR A 49 2.15 -19.83 -6.14
C TYR A 49 1.14 -20.98 -6.28
N LYS A 50 0.08 -20.79 -7.07
CA LYS A 50 -0.95 -21.81 -7.31
C LYS A 50 -0.47 -22.99 -8.15
N SER A 51 0.47 -22.79 -9.08
CA SER A 51 1.02 -23.88 -9.89
C SER A 51 1.83 -24.86 -9.04
N LYS A 52 2.34 -24.44 -7.87
CA LYS A 52 3.19 -25.23 -6.96
C LYS A 52 4.47 -25.78 -7.61
N GLU A 53 4.85 -25.25 -8.77
CA GLU A 53 6.06 -25.63 -9.50
C GLU A 53 7.33 -24.99 -8.93
N HIS A 54 7.17 -23.88 -8.20
CA HIS A 54 8.27 -23.12 -7.61
C HIS A 54 8.12 -23.00 -6.10
N THR A 55 9.25 -23.03 -5.41
CA THR A 55 9.28 -22.73 -3.98
C THR A 55 8.96 -21.26 -3.72
N VAL A 56 8.46 -20.96 -2.53
CA VAL A 56 8.20 -19.58 -2.06
C VAL A 56 9.44 -18.69 -2.19
N GLN A 57 10.64 -19.24 -1.93
CA GLN A 57 11.89 -18.50 -2.03
C GLN A 57 12.26 -18.17 -3.48
N GLU A 58 12.06 -19.10 -4.41
CA GLU A 58 12.30 -18.86 -5.84
C GLU A 58 11.35 -17.81 -6.39
N ILE A 59 10.06 -17.87 -6.03
CA ILE A 59 9.08 -16.86 -6.44
C ILE A 59 9.47 -15.47 -5.92
N CYS A 60 9.92 -15.39 -4.67
CA CYS A 60 10.41 -14.15 -4.08
C CYS A 60 11.63 -13.59 -4.84
N ARG A 61 12.58 -14.44 -5.21
CA ARG A 61 13.77 -14.05 -6.00
C ARG A 61 13.38 -13.58 -7.40
N MET A 62 12.54 -14.34 -8.11
CA MET A 62 12.09 -14.01 -9.47
C MET A 62 11.34 -12.68 -9.52
N MET A 63 10.51 -12.41 -8.50
CA MET A 63 9.66 -11.21 -8.46
C MET A 63 10.26 -10.05 -7.67
N GLY A 64 11.43 -10.22 -7.05
CA GLY A 64 12.13 -9.18 -6.29
C GLY A 64 11.38 -8.72 -5.02
N VAL A 65 10.58 -9.61 -4.41
CA VAL A 65 9.76 -9.28 -3.23
C VAL A 65 10.14 -10.14 -2.03
N SER A 66 9.88 -9.64 -0.83
CA SER A 66 10.07 -10.40 0.40
C SER A 66 8.92 -11.41 0.64
N LYS A 67 9.17 -12.46 1.42
CA LYS A 67 8.13 -13.45 1.81
C LYS A 67 6.87 -12.79 2.40
N PRO A 68 6.96 -11.80 3.32
CA PRO A 68 5.76 -11.12 3.82
C PRO A 68 4.98 -10.40 2.73
N THR A 69 5.68 -9.79 1.76
CA THR A 69 5.05 -9.09 0.63
C THR A 69 4.30 -10.08 -0.28
N LEU A 70 4.89 -11.27 -0.50
CA LEU A 70 4.25 -12.37 -1.21
C LEU A 70 2.92 -12.80 -0.55
N TYR A 71 2.96 -13.11 0.75
CA TYR A 71 1.76 -13.54 1.49
C TYR A 71 0.69 -12.46 1.54
N LYS A 72 1.10 -11.19 1.66
CA LYS A 72 0.17 -10.06 1.57
C LYS A 72 -0.58 -10.04 0.23
N TYR A 73 0.11 -10.29 -0.89
CA TYR A 73 -0.54 -10.34 -2.20
C TYR A 73 -1.48 -11.55 -2.34
N LEU A 74 -1.15 -12.69 -1.74
CA LEU A 74 -2.03 -13.86 -1.72
C LEU A 74 -3.33 -13.59 -0.95
N GLN A 75 -3.22 -12.93 0.22
CA GLN A 75 -4.38 -12.49 1.01
C GLN A 75 -5.23 -11.45 0.27
N GLU A 76 -4.61 -10.44 -0.36
CA GLU A 76 -5.34 -9.41 -1.12
C GLU A 76 -6.17 -9.98 -2.28
N ILE A 77 -5.75 -11.10 -2.87
CA ILE A 77 -6.39 -11.72 -4.05
C ILE A 77 -7.36 -12.85 -3.62
N GLY A 78 -7.54 -13.10 -2.33
CA GLY A 78 -8.48 -14.11 -1.83
C GLY A 78 -8.01 -15.54 -2.06
N THR A 79 -6.70 -15.76 -2.21
CA THR A 79 -6.13 -17.11 -2.14
C THR A 79 -5.82 -17.38 -0.68
N ASN A 80 -6.73 -18.07 0.01
CA ASN A 80 -6.47 -18.58 1.35
C ASN A 80 -5.25 -19.50 1.27
N ALA A 81 -4.12 -19.02 1.80
CA ALA A 81 -2.97 -19.84 2.14
C ALA A 81 -3.17 -20.36 3.56
#